data_AF-A0A349NHD2-F1
#
_entry.id   AF-A0A349NHD2-F1
#
_cell.length_a   1.000
_cell.length_b   1.000
_cell.length_c   1.000
_cell.angle_alpha   90.00
_cell.angle_beta   90.00
_cell.angle_gamma   90.00
#
_symmetry.space_group_name_H-M   'P 1'
#
loop_
_entity.id
_entity.type
_entity.pdbx_description
1 polymer ?
#
loop_
_entity_poly.entity_id
_entity_poly.type
_entity_poly.pdbx_seq_one_letter_code
_entity_poly.pdbx_strand_id
1 'polypeptide(L)'
;MKTNYELRYASNPVDAKAYDTVRLRHEFLVDHLFGDDEVNMVYSMYDRMIVGGAKPVKEKLKLEAIDPLKANYFTSRREIGIYNVGAGTGVVKVGDE
;
A
#
# COMPACT_ATOMS: atom_id res chain seq x y z
N MET A 1 12.28 1.70 10.66
CA MET A 1 11.07 2.25 10.04
C MET A 1 11.26 2.54 8.56
N LYS A 2 10.58 1.75 7.72
CA LYS A 2 10.62 1.86 6.26
C LYS A 2 9.19 1.91 5.73
N THR A 3 8.71 3.12 5.46
CA THR A 3 7.51 3.33 4.66
C THR A 3 7.94 3.35 3.21
N ASN A 4 7.57 2.31 2.46
CA ASN A 4 7.85 2.19 1.04
C ASN A 4 6.54 2.40 0.28
N TYR A 5 6.60 3.14 -0.83
CA TYR A 5 5.46 3.24 -1.73
C TYR A 5 5.89 3.26 -3.19
N GLU A 6 5.01 2.77 -4.05
CA GLU A 6 5.09 2.99 -5.49
C GLU A 6 3.81 3.63 -6.02
N LEU A 7 3.92 4.35 -7.13
CA LEU A 7 2.78 4.91 -7.85
C LEU A 7 2.56 4.08 -9.12
N ARG A 8 1.35 3.56 -9.30
CA ARG A 8 0.96 2.85 -10.53
C ARG A 8 -0.10 3.63 -11.29
N TYR A 9 0.15 3.87 -12.56
CA TYR A 9 -0.78 4.58 -13.43
C TYR A 9 -1.86 3.64 -13.97
N ALA A 10 -3.03 4.19 -14.25
CA ALA A 10 -4.08 3.45 -14.95
C ALA A 10 -3.65 3.22 -16.41
N SER A 11 -3.82 2.00 -16.89
CA SER A 11 -3.52 1.63 -18.28
C SER A 11 -4.77 1.65 -19.14
N ASN A 12 -4.64 2.12 -20.38
CA ASN A 12 -5.68 1.98 -21.40
C ASN A 12 -5.83 0.49 -21.79
N PRO A 13 -7.04 -0.04 -21.99
CA PRO A 13 -7.23 -1.44 -22.39
C PRO A 13 -6.58 -1.83 -23.71
N VAL A 14 -6.54 -0.91 -24.68
CA VAL A 14 -5.88 -1.13 -25.99
C VAL A 14 -4.37 -1.23 -25.80
N ASP A 15 -3.78 -0.38 -24.96
CA ASP A 15 -2.35 -0.43 -24.63
C ASP A 15 -2.01 -1.73 -23.89
N ALA A 16 -2.78 -2.08 -22.87
CA ALA A 16 -2.55 -3.27 -22.04
C ALA A 16 -2.56 -4.58 -22.84
N LYS A 17 -3.35 -4.64 -23.93
CA LYS A 17 -3.40 -5.80 -24.84
C LYS A 17 -2.04 -6.08 -25.52
N ALA A 18 -1.20 -5.07 -25.68
CA ALA A 18 0.12 -5.19 -26.30
C ALA A 18 1.25 -5.46 -25.30
N TYR A 19 0.95 -5.58 -24.00
CA TYR A 19 1.97 -5.78 -22.97
C TYR A 19 2.48 -7.22 -22.98
N ASP A 20 3.79 -7.38 -22.88
CA ASP A 20 4.40 -8.68 -22.62
C ASP A 20 4.18 -9.12 -21.16
N THR A 21 4.56 -10.35 -20.84
CA THR A 21 4.37 -10.93 -19.50
C THR A 21 5.10 -10.14 -18.40
N VAL A 22 6.29 -9.61 -18.70
CA VAL A 22 7.10 -8.87 -17.72
C VAL A 22 6.41 -7.55 -17.39
N ARG A 23 5.97 -6.82 -18.42
CA ARG A 23 5.26 -5.57 -18.28
C ARG A 23 3.91 -5.74 -17.59
N LEU A 24 3.14 -6.77 -17.94
CA LEU A 24 1.87 -7.06 -17.24
C LEU A 24 2.07 -7.24 -15.74
N ARG A 25 3.14 -7.94 -15.32
CA ARG A 25 3.45 -8.11 -13.89
C ARG A 25 3.87 -6.79 -13.26
N HIS A 26 4.74 -6.04 -13.91
CA HIS A 26 5.17 -4.72 -13.44
C HIS A 26 3.97 -3.78 -13.19
N GLU A 27 3.02 -3.71 -14.14
CA GLU A 27 1.87 -2.81 -14.03
C GLU A 27 0.80 -3.33 -13.06
N PHE A 28 0.55 -4.65 -12.97
CA PHE A 28 -0.66 -5.15 -12.29
C PHE A 28 -0.41 -6.06 -11.09
N LEU A 29 0.78 -6.65 -10.94
CA LEU A 29 1.10 -7.51 -9.80
C LEU A 29 1.86 -6.75 -8.73
N VAL A 30 1.34 -6.74 -7.50
CA VAL A 30 2.10 -6.35 -6.31
C VAL A 30 2.84 -7.59 -5.80
N ASP A 31 4.15 -7.65 -6.00
CA ASP A 31 4.97 -8.81 -5.65
C ASP A 31 5.39 -8.82 -4.18
N HIS A 32 5.66 -7.65 -3.60
CA HIS A 32 6.13 -7.48 -2.23
C HIS A 32 5.13 -6.68 -1.40
N LEU A 33 4.11 -7.37 -0.89
CA LEU A 33 3.09 -6.75 -0.03
C LEU A 33 3.48 -6.72 1.45
N PHE A 34 4.18 -7.75 1.95
CA PHE A 34 4.54 -7.88 3.37
C PHE A 34 6.06 -8.05 3.54
N GLY A 35 6.68 -7.09 4.23
CA GLY A 35 8.07 -7.15 4.69
C GLY A 35 8.13 -6.99 6.21
N ASP A 36 9.04 -7.70 6.88
CA ASP A 36 9.20 -7.63 8.33
C ASP A 36 9.59 -6.21 8.76
N ASP A 37 8.79 -5.62 9.65
CA ASP A 37 8.97 -4.26 10.15
C ASP A 37 8.91 -3.18 9.05
N GLU A 38 8.14 -3.45 7.98
CA GLU A 38 7.94 -2.52 6.85
C GLU A 38 6.45 -2.24 6.60
N VAL A 39 6.18 -1.02 6.11
CA VAL A 39 4.88 -0.66 5.54
C VAL A 39 5.08 -0.47 4.03
N ASN A 40 4.52 -1.37 3.24
CA ASN A 40 4.64 -1.35 1.79
C ASN A 40 3.30 -0.97 1.18
N MET A 41 3.30 0.04 0.30
CA MET A 41 2.09 0.60 -0.30
C MET A 41 2.21 0.68 -1.82
N VAL A 42 1.07 0.51 -2.48
CA VAL A 42 0.90 0.77 -3.90
C VAL A 42 -0.22 1.78 -4.03
N TYR A 43 0.13 2.97 -4.48
CA TYR A 43 -0.83 4.02 -4.81
C TYR A 43 -1.26 3.84 -6.28
N SER A 44 -2.45 3.28 -6.47
CA SER A 44 -3.02 3.04 -7.79
C SER A 44 -3.81 4.25 -8.26
N MET A 45 -3.58 4.67 -9.51
CA MET A 45 -4.38 5.73 -10.14
C MET A 45 -5.76 5.24 -10.62
N TYR A 46 -6.06 3.94 -10.50
CA TYR A 46 -7.44 3.47 -10.52
C TYR A 46 -8.13 3.91 -9.23
N ASP A 47 -9.00 4.92 -9.34
CA ASP A 47 -9.75 5.54 -8.23
C ASP A 47 -8.91 6.02 -7.04
N ARG A 48 -7.60 6.20 -7.25
CA ARG A 48 -6.67 6.66 -6.20
C ARG A 48 -6.64 5.73 -4.98
N MET A 49 -6.89 4.44 -5.19
CA MET A 49 -6.85 3.43 -4.13
C MET A 49 -5.40 3.21 -3.68
N ILE A 50 -5.20 3.11 -2.37
CA ILE A 50 -3.92 2.67 -1.80
C ILE A 50 -4.14 1.27 -1.24
N VAL A 51 -3.36 0.31 -1.73
CA VAL A 51 -3.32 -1.06 -1.22
C VAL A 51 -1.94 -1.29 -0.64
N GLY A 52 -1.84 -2.00 0.48
CA GLY A 52 -0.56 -2.23 1.11
C GLY A 52 -0.61 -3.30 2.18
N GLY A 53 0.57 -3.60 2.71
CA GLY A 53 0.75 -4.49 3.85
C GLY A 53 1.65 -3.85 4.89
N ALA A 54 1.35 -4.13 6.15
CA ALA A 54 2.16 -3.78 7.30
C ALA A 54 2.36 -5.03 8.15
N LYS A 55 3.61 -5.43 8.37
CA LYS A 55 3.94 -6.63 9.15
C LYS A 55 4.88 -6.27 10.30
N PRO A 56 4.35 -5.77 11.44
CA PRO A 56 5.16 -5.52 12.63
C PRO A 56 5.67 -6.84 13.21
N VAL A 57 6.97 -6.92 13.50
CA VAL A 57 7.61 -8.10 14.12
C VAL A 57 8.36 -7.69 15.38
N LYS A 58 9.25 -6.70 15.27
CA LYS A 58 10.09 -6.19 16.38
C LYS A 58 9.71 -4.77 16.78
N GLU A 59 9.12 -4.00 15.86
CA GLU A 59 8.72 -2.62 16.12
C GLU A 59 7.27 -2.33 15.77
N LYS A 60 6.73 -1.27 16.38
CA LYS A 60 5.43 -0.71 16.01
C LYS A 60 5.59 0.06 14.70
N LEU A 61 4.72 -0.21 13.75
CA LEU A 61 4.71 0.48 12.46
C LEU A 61 3.67 1.59 12.49
N LYS A 62 4.11 2.83 12.26
CA LYS A 62 3.23 3.98 12.12
C LYS A 62 2.81 4.11 10.66
N LEU A 63 1.52 4.30 10.42
CA LEU A 63 1.01 4.61 9.09
C LEU A 63 1.24 6.10 8.79
N GLU A 64 2.22 6.38 7.93
CA GLU A 64 2.63 7.75 7.58
C GLU A 64 1.93 8.25 6.32
N ALA A 65 1.73 9.57 6.22
CA ALA A 65 1.35 10.16 4.94
C ALA A 65 2.52 10.11 3.96
N ILE A 66 2.26 9.61 2.75
CA ILE A 66 3.22 9.64 1.65
C ILE A 66 3.12 10.97 0.89
N ASP A 67 4.23 11.43 0.30
CA ASP A 67 4.29 12.73 -0.39
C ASP A 67 3.17 12.97 -1.42
N PRO A 68 2.75 11.98 -2.23
CA PRO A 68 1.64 12.14 -3.18
C PRO A 68 0.28 12.49 -2.56
N LEU A 69 0.10 12.28 -1.25
CA LEU A 69 -1.13 12.64 -0.55
C LEU A 69 -1.23 14.12 -0.21
N LYS A 70 -0.09 14.83 -0.12
CA LYS A 70 0.00 16.25 0.28
C LYS A 70 -0.84 16.55 1.53
N ALA A 71 -0.70 15.69 2.54
CA ALA A 71 -1.45 15.74 3.79
C ALA A 71 -0.54 15.45 4.98
N ASN A 72 -0.94 15.92 6.17
CA ASN A 72 -0.13 15.78 7.39
C ASN A 72 -0.20 14.36 8.01
N TYR A 73 -1.28 13.62 7.74
CA TYR A 73 -1.47 12.24 8.20
C TYR A 73 -2.27 11.43 7.17
N PHE A 74 -2.14 10.11 7.20
CA PHE A 74 -2.61 9.24 6.12
C PHE A 74 -4.13 9.36 5.84
N THR A 75 -4.94 9.42 6.89
CA THR A 75 -6.41 9.47 6.81
C THR A 75 -7.00 10.87 6.85
N SER A 76 -6.24 11.94 6.56
CA SER A 76 -6.78 13.32 6.60
C SER A 76 -8.02 13.53 5.73
N ARG A 77 -8.12 12.81 4.62
CA ARG A 77 -9.23 12.90 3.65
C ARG A 77 -9.52 11.53 3.03
N ARG A 78 -9.27 10.46 3.78
CA ARG A 78 -9.35 9.07 3.33
C ARG A 78 -9.88 8.19 4.45
N GLU A 79 -10.65 7.19 4.06
CA GLU A 79 -11.00 6.06 4.91
C GLU A 79 -10.05 4.88 4.64
N ILE A 80 -9.98 3.94 5.59
CA ILE A 80 -9.16 2.74 5.48
C ILE A 80 -9.87 1.55 6.11
N GLY A 81 -9.79 0.41 5.44
CA GLY A 81 -10.13 -0.90 6.00
C GLY A 81 -8.85 -1.70 6.25
N ILE A 82 -8.78 -2.40 7.38
CA ILE A 82 -7.65 -3.26 7.74
C ILE A 82 -8.17 -4.66 8.02
N TYR A 83 -7.51 -5.66 7.45
CA TYR A 83 -7.79 -7.07 7.71
C TYR A 83 -6.50 -7.80 8.05
N ASN A 84 -6.48 -8.47 9.20
CA ASN A 84 -5.33 -9.27 9.62
C ASN A 84 -5.38 -10.65 8.97
N VAL A 85 -4.48 -10.89 8.02
CA VAL A 85 -4.30 -12.18 7.32
C VAL A 85 -3.26 -13.10 7.99
N GLY A 86 -2.58 -12.61 9.03
CA GLY A 86 -1.58 -13.37 9.77
C GLY A 86 -2.20 -14.36 10.75
N ALA A 87 -1.43 -15.37 11.16
CA ALA A 87 -1.87 -16.35 12.15
C ALA A 87 -1.90 -15.79 13.59
N GLY A 88 -1.18 -14.68 13.85
CA GLY A 88 -1.07 -14.07 15.18
C GLY A 88 -2.07 -12.95 15.43
N THR A 89 -2.19 -12.54 16.69
CA THR A 89 -2.98 -11.37 17.09
C THR A 89 -2.27 -10.09 16.67
N GLY A 90 -2.96 -9.22 15.93
CA GLY A 90 -2.54 -7.87 15.62
C GLY A 90 -3.34 -6.84 16.43
N VAL A 91 -2.70 -5.72 16.76
CA VAL A 91 -3.37 -4.57 17.40
C VAL A 91 -3.15 -3.35 16.52
N VAL A 92 -4.25 -2.68 16.17
CA VAL A 92 -4.22 -1.38 15.49
C VAL A 92 -4.60 -0.32 16.51
N LYS A 93 -3.75 0.69 16.67
CA LYS A 93 -4.01 1.86 17.52
C LYS A 93 -4.45 3.03 16.64
N VAL A 94 -5.52 3.73 16.99
CA VAL A 94 -6.07 4.85 16.20
C VAL A 94 -6.14 6.10 17.06
N GLY A 95 -5.41 7.14 16.67
CA GLY A 95 -5.29 8.35 17.49
C GLY A 95 -4.66 8.01 18.85
N ASP A 96 -5.32 8.44 19.92
CA ASP A 96 -4.85 8.22 21.29
C ASP A 96 -5.33 6.89 21.90
N GLU A 97 -6.21 6.15 21.20
CA GLU A 97 -6.84 4.90 21.64
C GLU A 97 -6.21 3.65 21.01
#